data_AF-A0A2E0SN95-F1
#
_entry.id   AF-A0A2E0SN95-F1
#
_cell.length_a   1.000
_cell.length_b   1.000
_cell.length_c   1.000
_cell.angle_alpha   90.00
_cell.angle_beta   90.00
_cell.angle_gamma   90.00
#
_symmetry.space_group_name_H-M   'P 1'
#
loop_
_entity.id
_entity.type
_entity.pdbx_description
1 polymer ?
#
loop_
_entity_poly.entity_id
_entity_poly.type
_entity_poly.pdbx_seq_one_letter_code
_entity_poly.pdbx_strand_id
1 'polypeptide(L)'
;MNIMTIARFTLGLAACVLFASVQSASAQGFNSSSRRYRIDQQDSIGRYSPRQQWSIGRGRQHSPFTPVSPIGNTGTYIEKDGGYFYQPQSTVIGSGAVPTPESIQYGGFSHVDDLAHRLEQQMEELLLDMYYNYGHNHGFRATYAEAYQLYEVARFVHAQEHQHNHADIRQHLNGMDALFHHIEEDVCGWSRHHHIPVGTLGIEAKLHRIESTLHHLMNDVGVGQVPPPATSLRPPRPGFFLQIR
;
A
#
# COMPACT_ATOMS: atom_id res chain seq x y z
N MET A 1 -49.78 26.34 -56.72
CA MET A 1 -49.02 27.46 -57.35
C MET A 1 -48.28 28.16 -56.23
N ASN A 2 -46.98 27.86 -56.04
CA ASN A 2 -45.83 28.66 -56.51
C ASN A 2 -45.72 30.00 -55.74
N ILE A 3 -44.64 30.40 -55.06
CA ILE A 3 -43.20 30.13 -55.18
C ILE A 3 -42.48 30.54 -53.87
N MET A 4 -41.34 29.89 -53.63
CA MET A 4 -40.21 30.14 -52.71
C MET A 4 -39.80 31.60 -52.47
N THR A 5 -39.08 31.87 -51.35
CA THR A 5 -37.79 32.63 -51.24
C THR A 5 -37.40 32.69 -49.74
N ILE A 6 -36.52 31.81 -49.24
CA ILE A 6 -35.04 31.93 -49.07
C ILE A 6 -34.57 32.78 -47.86
N ALA A 7 -34.04 32.03 -46.88
CA ALA A 7 -32.83 32.22 -46.07
C ALA A 7 -32.58 33.50 -45.26
N ARG A 8 -32.22 33.29 -43.97
CA ARG A 8 -30.91 33.72 -43.44
C ARG A 8 -30.51 32.88 -42.22
N PHE A 9 -29.50 32.05 -42.44
CA PHE A 9 -28.64 31.42 -41.44
C PHE A 9 -27.94 32.51 -40.62
N THR A 10 -27.91 32.37 -39.30
CA THR A 10 -26.86 32.96 -38.47
C THR A 10 -26.29 31.90 -37.54
N LEU A 11 -25.00 31.65 -37.75
CA LEU A 11 -24.12 30.85 -36.90
C LEU A 11 -24.09 31.47 -35.49
N GLY A 12 -24.24 30.63 -34.47
CA GLY A 12 -23.87 30.93 -33.09
C GLY A 12 -22.88 29.88 -32.59
N LEU A 13 -21.63 29.98 -33.04
CA LEU A 13 -20.51 29.14 -32.61
C LEU A 13 -19.60 30.02 -31.75
N ALA A 14 -19.63 29.83 -30.44
CA ALA A 14 -18.65 30.39 -29.52
C ALA A 14 -18.41 29.40 -28.38
N ALA A 15 -17.45 28.51 -28.62
CA ALA A 15 -16.76 27.77 -27.57
C ALA A 15 -15.79 28.74 -26.88
N CYS A 16 -15.96 28.97 -25.58
CA CYS A 16 -14.92 29.51 -24.72
C CYS A 16 -14.64 28.50 -23.60
N VAL A 17 -13.67 27.64 -23.88
CA VAL A 17 -12.95 26.84 -22.91
C VAL A 17 -12.09 27.78 -22.08
N LEU A 18 -12.40 27.93 -20.80
CA LEU A 18 -11.49 28.50 -19.80
C LEU A 18 -11.11 27.38 -18.81
N PHE A 19 -10.16 26.53 -19.22
CA PHE A 19 -9.37 25.76 -18.26
C PHE A 19 -8.21 26.66 -17.83
N ALA A 20 -8.34 27.24 -16.64
CA ALA A 20 -7.23 27.88 -15.97
C ALA A 20 -6.24 26.81 -15.51
N SER A 21 -5.09 26.74 -16.18
CA SER A 21 -3.91 26.03 -15.70
C SER A 21 -3.30 26.83 -14.55
N VAL A 22 -3.51 26.35 -13.32
CA VAL A 22 -2.74 26.81 -12.16
C VAL A 22 -1.38 26.12 -12.19
N GLN A 23 -0.39 26.77 -12.79
CA GLN A 23 1.01 26.48 -12.52
C GLN A 23 1.40 27.23 -11.23
N SER A 24 1.44 26.51 -10.11
CA SER A 24 2.09 27.00 -8.90
C SER A 24 3.57 26.61 -8.96
N ALA A 25 4.38 27.56 -9.42
CA ALA A 25 5.80 27.59 -9.11
C ALA A 25 5.96 28.06 -7.66
N SER A 26 6.52 27.23 -6.80
CA SER A 26 7.17 27.69 -5.57
C SER A 26 8.44 26.90 -5.35
N ALA A 27 9.54 27.46 -5.86
CA ALA A 27 10.86 27.23 -5.34
C ALA A 27 10.93 27.82 -3.92
N GLN A 28 10.94 26.97 -2.90
CA GLN A 28 11.34 27.33 -1.53
C GLN A 28 12.15 26.16 -0.96
N GLY A 29 13.27 26.53 -0.33
CA GLY A 29 14.40 25.66 -0.04
C GLY A 29 14.08 24.37 0.71
N PHE A 30 14.80 23.31 0.32
CA PHE A 30 14.91 22.05 1.05
C PHE A 30 15.52 22.32 2.43
N ASN A 31 14.65 22.39 3.44
CA ASN A 31 15.02 22.22 4.84
C ASN A 31 14.44 20.89 5.31
N SER A 32 15.26 19.85 5.29
CA SER A 32 14.91 18.45 5.59
C SER A 32 14.75 18.21 7.09
N SER A 33 13.77 18.86 7.71
CA SER A 33 13.43 18.65 9.12
C SER A 33 11.91 18.53 9.27
N SER A 34 11.45 17.28 9.35
CA SER A 34 10.26 16.87 10.09
C SER A 34 8.95 17.62 9.79
N ARG A 35 8.55 17.73 8.52
CA ARG A 35 7.10 17.82 8.23
C ARG A 35 6.51 16.43 8.42
N ARG A 36 6.12 16.13 9.67
CA ARG A 36 5.24 14.99 9.97
C ARG A 36 4.12 14.99 8.94
N TYR A 37 3.94 13.88 8.24
CA TYR A 37 2.81 13.65 7.34
C TYR A 37 1.54 13.73 8.18
N ARG A 38 0.98 14.94 8.26
CA ARG A 38 -0.36 15.16 8.79
C ARG A 38 -1.28 14.91 7.61
N ILE A 39 -1.72 13.67 7.44
CA ILE A 39 -2.87 13.41 6.60
C ILE A 39 -4.01 14.20 7.24
N ASP A 40 -4.54 15.21 6.54
CA ASP A 40 -5.67 16.04 7.00
C ASP A 40 -7.01 15.27 7.00
N GLN A 41 -6.96 13.96 7.27
CA GLN A 41 -8.09 13.03 7.34
C GLN A 41 -8.58 12.93 8.79
N GLN A 42 -8.85 14.09 9.40
CA GLN A 42 -9.28 14.17 10.81
C GLN A 42 -10.78 13.88 11.03
N ASP A 43 -11.59 13.74 9.98
CA ASP A 43 -13.06 13.66 10.14
C ASP A 43 -13.67 12.25 10.07
N SER A 44 -12.95 11.23 9.58
CA SER A 44 -13.50 9.87 9.46
C SER A 44 -12.74 8.79 10.23
N ILE A 45 -11.50 9.04 10.62
CA ILE A 45 -10.70 8.13 11.45
C ILE A 45 -10.88 8.57 12.91
N GLY A 46 -11.92 8.06 13.57
CA GLY A 46 -12.34 8.47 14.91
C GLY A 46 -11.18 8.69 15.87
N ARG A 47 -11.16 9.85 16.55
CA ARG A 47 -10.13 10.35 17.48
C ARG A 47 -9.29 9.24 18.15
N TYR A 48 -8.16 8.90 17.54
CA TYR A 48 -7.24 7.90 18.08
C TYR A 48 -6.54 8.45 19.33
N SER A 49 -6.69 7.73 20.44
CA SER A 49 -5.95 8.00 21.67
C SER A 49 -4.64 7.19 21.68
N PRO A 50 -3.47 7.80 21.94
CA PRO A 50 -2.18 7.11 22.07
C PRO A 50 -2.17 5.95 23.10
N ARG A 51 -3.20 5.82 23.94
CA ARG A 51 -3.30 4.73 24.92
C ARG A 51 -3.64 3.35 24.33
N GLN A 52 -4.22 3.26 23.14
CA GLN A 52 -4.62 1.97 22.53
C GLN A 52 -3.49 1.28 21.73
N GLN A 53 -2.36 1.96 21.50
CA GLN A 53 -1.19 1.49 20.74
C GLN A 53 -0.56 0.19 21.30
N TRP A 54 -0.78 -0.16 22.57
CA TRP A 54 -0.15 -1.32 23.23
C TRP A 54 -1.03 -2.58 23.29
N SER A 55 -2.17 -2.59 22.60
CA SER A 55 -3.18 -3.66 22.73
C SER A 55 -2.79 -4.96 22.02
N ILE A 56 -2.02 -4.87 20.93
CA ILE A 56 -1.59 -6.03 20.12
C ILE A 56 -0.76 -7.04 20.96
N GLY A 57 -0.07 -6.56 22.01
CA GLY A 57 0.79 -7.38 22.86
C GLY A 57 0.11 -8.08 24.06
N ARG A 58 -1.14 -7.78 24.41
CA ARG A 58 -1.73 -8.24 25.70
C ARG A 58 -2.92 -9.21 25.63
N GLY A 59 -3.53 -9.41 24.46
CA GLY A 59 -4.80 -10.15 24.34
C GLY A 59 -4.70 -11.64 23.99
N ARG A 60 -3.60 -12.09 23.38
CA ARG A 60 -3.38 -13.51 23.03
C ARG A 60 -2.08 -13.96 23.66
N GLN A 61 -2.10 -15.09 24.38
CA GLN A 61 -0.86 -15.77 24.73
C GLN A 61 -0.20 -16.20 23.42
N HIS A 62 0.79 -15.43 22.99
CA HIS A 62 1.50 -15.61 21.73
C HIS A 62 2.44 -16.81 21.87
N SER A 63 1.91 -18.02 21.64
CA SER A 63 2.72 -19.12 21.13
C SER A 63 3.51 -18.63 19.91
N PRO A 64 4.73 -19.14 19.63
CA PRO A 64 5.46 -18.78 18.42
C PRO A 64 4.49 -18.91 17.24
N PHE A 65 4.19 -17.77 16.61
CA PHE A 65 3.14 -17.65 15.62
C PHE A 65 3.50 -18.57 14.46
N THR A 66 2.96 -19.80 14.44
CA THR A 66 2.94 -20.57 13.21
C THR A 66 1.91 -19.89 12.33
N PRO A 67 2.29 -19.37 11.15
CA PRO A 67 1.33 -18.77 10.25
C PRO A 67 0.23 -19.80 9.97
N VAL A 68 -0.95 -19.57 10.53
CA VAL A 68 -2.13 -20.34 10.19
C VAL A 68 -2.53 -19.80 8.83
N SER A 69 -2.17 -20.52 7.76
CA SER A 69 -2.64 -20.17 6.43
C SER A 69 -4.16 -20.10 6.47
N PRO A 70 -4.78 -18.93 6.26
CA PRO A 70 -6.23 -18.86 6.17
C PRO A 70 -6.65 -19.74 4.99
N ILE A 71 -7.76 -20.45 5.18
CA ILE A 71 -8.43 -21.23 4.15
C ILE A 71 -9.08 -20.20 3.21
N GLY A 72 -8.30 -19.65 2.27
CA GLY A 72 -8.70 -18.60 1.35
C GLY A 72 -7.63 -18.41 0.29
N ASN A 73 -8.05 -18.30 -0.98
CA ASN A 73 -7.28 -18.13 -2.22
C ASN A 73 -5.76 -18.23 -2.08
N THR A 74 -5.19 -19.39 -2.37
CA THR A 74 -3.76 -19.68 -2.24
C THR A 74 -2.89 -19.15 -3.39
N GLY A 75 -3.44 -18.32 -4.28
CA GLY A 75 -2.69 -17.76 -5.39
C GLY A 75 -1.60 -16.77 -4.98
N THR A 76 -0.80 -16.41 -5.97
CA THR A 76 0.32 -15.48 -5.86
C THR A 76 0.01 -14.23 -6.66
N TYR A 77 0.24 -13.06 -6.07
CA TYR A 77 0.17 -11.78 -6.76
C TYR A 77 1.54 -11.41 -7.31
N ILE A 78 1.59 -11.00 -8.56
CA ILE A 78 2.82 -10.67 -9.27
C ILE A 78 2.66 -9.36 -10.05
N GLU A 79 3.66 -8.50 -9.93
CA GLU A 79 3.83 -7.33 -10.79
C GLU A 79 4.76 -7.69 -11.95
N LYS A 80 4.37 -7.35 -13.18
CA LYS A 80 5.18 -7.59 -14.37
C LYS A 80 4.90 -6.54 -15.43
N ASP A 81 5.97 -5.92 -15.96
CA ASP A 81 5.89 -4.92 -17.03
C ASP A 81 4.92 -3.75 -16.71
N GLY A 82 4.83 -3.37 -15.43
CA GLY A 82 3.90 -2.34 -14.92
C GLY A 82 2.44 -2.78 -14.79
N GLY A 83 2.13 -4.05 -15.06
CA GLY A 83 0.83 -4.67 -14.85
C GLY A 83 0.78 -5.51 -13.58
N TYR A 84 -0.43 -5.64 -13.02
CA TYR A 84 -0.72 -6.47 -11.85
C TYR A 84 -1.43 -7.75 -12.27
N PHE A 85 -0.97 -8.89 -11.78
CA PHE A 85 -1.57 -10.19 -12.09
C PHE A 85 -1.77 -11.04 -10.84
N TYR A 86 -2.79 -11.89 -10.90
CA TYR A 86 -3.06 -12.97 -9.95
C TYR A 86 -2.75 -14.30 -10.63
N GLN A 87 -1.93 -15.12 -9.99
CA GLN A 87 -1.65 -16.49 -10.44
C GLN A 87 -2.31 -17.47 -9.46
N PRO A 88 -3.40 -18.16 -9.84
CA PRO A 88 -4.02 -19.13 -8.96
C PRO A 88 -3.07 -20.29 -8.67
N GLN A 89 -3.02 -20.75 -7.42
CA GLN A 89 -2.25 -21.94 -7.08
C GLN A 89 -2.97 -23.17 -7.63
N SER A 90 -2.38 -23.82 -8.63
CA SER A 90 -2.89 -25.09 -9.12
C SER A 90 -2.68 -26.19 -8.08
N THR A 91 -3.77 -26.75 -7.55
CA THR A 91 -3.73 -28.08 -6.94
C THR A 91 -3.59 -29.09 -8.07
N VAL A 92 -2.35 -29.40 -8.46
CA VAL A 92 -2.08 -30.38 -9.52
C VAL A 92 -2.51 -31.75 -9.03
N ILE A 93 -3.71 -32.18 -9.41
CA ILE A 93 -4.10 -33.59 -9.44
C ILE A 93 -4.28 -33.95 -10.92
N GLY A 94 -3.18 -34.38 -11.55
CA GLY A 94 -3.24 -35.20 -12.76
C GLY A 94 -3.27 -34.50 -14.13
N SER A 95 -3.39 -33.18 -14.23
CA SER A 95 -3.26 -32.47 -15.51
C SER A 95 -2.15 -31.42 -15.41
N GLY A 96 -1.08 -31.56 -16.20
CA GLY A 96 0.07 -30.66 -16.22
C GLY A 96 -0.22 -29.26 -16.80
N ALA A 97 -1.43 -28.74 -16.61
CA ALA A 97 -1.80 -27.39 -17.00
C ALA A 97 -1.12 -26.39 -16.05
N VAL A 98 -0.24 -25.56 -16.60
CA VAL A 98 0.34 -24.43 -15.88
C VAL A 98 -0.75 -23.34 -15.79
N PRO A 99 -1.07 -22.84 -14.58
CA PRO A 99 -2.07 -21.78 -14.43
C PRO A 99 -1.56 -20.53 -15.15
N THR A 100 -2.41 -19.96 -16.01
CA THR A 100 -2.11 -18.72 -16.71
C THR A 100 -2.38 -17.56 -15.75
N PRO A 101 -1.44 -16.62 -15.57
CA PRO A 101 -1.68 -15.41 -14.78
C PRO A 101 -2.87 -14.60 -15.34
N GLU A 102 -3.75 -14.18 -14.44
CA GLU A 102 -4.92 -13.36 -14.74
C GLU A 102 -4.59 -11.89 -14.44
N SER A 103 -4.89 -10.98 -15.36
CA SER A 103 -4.65 -9.55 -15.14
C SER A 103 -5.67 -8.99 -14.15
N ILE A 104 -5.18 -8.25 -13.16
CA ILE A 104 -6.02 -7.55 -12.19
C ILE A 104 -6.38 -6.19 -12.78
N GLN A 105 -7.66 -6.02 -13.10
CA GLN A 105 -8.17 -4.79 -13.68
C GLN A 105 -8.09 -3.65 -12.66
N TYR A 106 -7.58 -2.49 -13.09
CA TYR A 106 -7.60 -1.28 -12.26
C TYR A 106 -9.04 -0.90 -11.89
N GLY A 107 -9.35 -0.86 -10.59
CA GLY A 107 -10.71 -0.60 -10.09
C GLY A 107 -11.70 -1.74 -10.31
N GLY A 108 -11.23 -2.97 -10.48
CA GLY A 108 -12.05 -4.17 -10.69
C GLY A 108 -12.74 -4.71 -9.43
N PHE A 109 -12.18 -4.47 -8.24
CA PHE A 109 -12.66 -5.00 -6.96
C PHE A 109 -12.78 -6.54 -6.89
N SER A 110 -12.00 -7.28 -7.70
CA SER A 110 -12.15 -8.74 -7.79
C SER A 110 -11.31 -9.49 -6.76
N HIS A 111 -10.36 -8.83 -6.10
CA HIS A 111 -9.40 -9.43 -5.18
C HIS A 111 -9.29 -8.69 -3.83
N VAL A 112 -10.13 -7.68 -3.58
CA VAL A 112 -10.05 -6.81 -2.37
C VAL A 112 -10.10 -7.63 -1.09
N ASP A 113 -10.99 -8.60 -0.97
CA ASP A 113 -11.14 -9.43 0.23
C ASP A 113 -9.82 -10.15 0.59
N ASP A 114 -9.24 -10.88 -0.37
CA ASP A 114 -7.99 -11.62 -0.18
C ASP A 114 -6.79 -10.68 0.03
N LEU A 115 -6.68 -9.60 -0.76
CA LEU A 115 -5.58 -8.64 -0.65
C LEU A 115 -5.62 -7.86 0.67
N ALA A 116 -6.80 -7.42 1.12
CA ALA A 116 -6.96 -6.70 2.37
C ALA A 116 -6.70 -7.62 3.57
N HIS A 117 -7.18 -8.87 3.53
CA HIS A 117 -6.89 -9.85 4.57
C HIS A 117 -5.39 -10.16 4.67
N ARG A 118 -4.70 -10.34 3.52
CA ARG A 118 -3.25 -10.55 3.49
C ARG A 118 -2.49 -9.34 4.01
N LEU A 119 -2.89 -8.12 3.64
CA LEU A 119 -2.28 -6.89 4.12
C LEU A 119 -2.43 -6.77 5.65
N GLU A 120 -3.62 -7.04 6.18
CA GLU A 120 -3.90 -7.05 7.63
C GLU A 120 -2.95 -8.01 8.37
N GLN A 121 -2.82 -9.25 7.90
CA GLN A 121 -1.93 -10.26 8.51
C GLN A 121 -0.46 -9.85 8.46
N GLN A 122 0.01 -9.35 7.31
CA GLN A 122 1.40 -8.93 7.16
C GLN A 122 1.73 -7.72 8.04
N MET A 123 0.78 -6.78 8.17
CA MET A 123 0.92 -5.63 9.06
C MET A 123 0.91 -6.02 10.54
N GLU A 124 0.08 -6.98 10.95
CA GLU A 124 0.11 -7.54 12.31
C GLU A 124 1.49 -8.17 12.61
N GLU A 125 2.02 -8.98 11.67
CA GLU A 125 3.34 -9.59 11.78
C GLU A 125 4.46 -8.54 11.86
N LEU A 126 4.38 -7.47 11.05
CA LEU A 126 5.33 -6.36 11.09
C LEU A 126 5.30 -5.67 12.45
N LEU A 127 4.11 -5.31 12.96
CA LEU A 127 3.96 -4.61 14.23
C LEU A 127 4.47 -5.45 15.41
N LEU A 128 4.22 -6.76 15.42
CA LEU A 128 4.78 -7.65 16.43
C LEU A 128 6.32 -7.69 16.36
N ASP A 129 6.89 -7.82 15.15
CA ASP A 129 8.35 -7.86 14.98
C ASP A 129 9.00 -6.54 15.39
N MET A 130 8.43 -5.40 14.97
CA MET A 130 8.84 -4.06 15.39
C MET A 130 8.86 -3.95 16.92
N TYR A 131 7.75 -4.31 17.58
CA TYR A 131 7.61 -4.22 19.02
C TYR A 131 8.66 -5.04 19.77
N TYR A 132 8.86 -6.30 19.38
CA TYR A 132 9.77 -7.18 20.10
C TYR A 132 11.24 -6.93 19.77
N ASN A 133 11.58 -6.60 18.52
CA ASN A 133 12.96 -6.68 18.04
C ASN A 133 13.59 -5.36 17.62
N TYR A 134 12.81 -4.26 17.55
CA TYR A 134 13.29 -2.97 17.05
C TYR A 134 12.99 -1.78 17.97
N GLY A 135 12.40 -2.02 19.15
CA GLY A 135 12.00 -0.97 20.09
C GLY A 135 13.13 -0.04 20.58
N HIS A 136 14.40 -0.43 20.40
CA HIS A 136 15.58 0.36 20.77
C HIS A 136 16.02 1.36 19.70
N ASN A 137 15.52 1.27 18.46
CA ASN A 137 15.96 2.15 17.38
C ASN A 137 15.42 3.58 17.58
N HIS A 138 16.22 4.58 17.17
CA HIS A 138 15.77 5.97 17.17
C HIS A 138 14.56 6.13 16.24
N GLY A 139 13.57 6.93 16.64
CA GLY A 139 12.33 7.12 15.87
C GLY A 139 11.27 6.05 16.07
N PHE A 140 11.60 4.89 16.67
CA PHE A 140 10.71 3.73 16.80
C PHE A 140 9.26 4.06 17.16
N ARG A 141 9.03 4.90 18.17
CA ARG A 141 7.67 5.21 18.64
C ARG A 141 6.81 5.90 17.59
N ALA A 142 7.40 6.79 16.78
CA ALA A 142 6.71 7.51 15.73
C ALA A 142 6.40 6.56 14.57
N THR A 143 7.43 5.89 14.03
CA THR A 143 7.30 4.93 12.94
C THR A 143 6.36 3.77 13.27
N TYR A 144 6.36 3.28 14.52
CA TYR A 144 5.41 2.27 14.97
C TYR A 144 3.97 2.78 14.96
N ALA A 145 3.75 4.03 15.39
CA ALA A 145 2.41 4.62 15.37
C ALA A 145 1.90 4.79 13.93
N GLU A 146 2.77 5.13 12.99
CA GLU A 146 2.47 5.23 11.55
C GLU A 146 2.18 3.85 10.95
N ALA A 147 3.00 2.84 11.24
CA ALA A 147 2.72 1.46 10.85
C ALA A 147 1.38 0.95 11.42
N TYR A 148 1.04 1.35 12.65
CA TYR A 148 -0.24 1.01 13.26
C TYR A 148 -1.41 1.68 12.53
N GLN A 149 -1.25 2.90 12.03
CA GLN A 149 -2.28 3.55 11.20
C GLN A 149 -2.54 2.75 9.92
N LEU A 150 -1.49 2.29 9.24
CA LEU A 150 -1.64 1.46 8.04
C LEU A 150 -2.33 0.11 8.35
N TYR A 151 -2.03 -0.50 9.50
CA TYR A 151 -2.73 -1.71 9.97
C TYR A 151 -4.24 -1.48 10.17
N GLU A 152 -4.63 -0.37 10.82
CA GLU A 152 -6.04 -0.05 11.01
C GLU A 152 -6.77 0.22 9.69
N VAL A 153 -6.08 0.81 8.69
CA VAL A 153 -6.65 0.95 7.34
C VAL A 153 -6.84 -0.41 6.68
N ALA A 154 -5.87 -1.33 6.78
CA ALA A 154 -6.02 -2.68 6.24
C ALA A 154 -7.22 -3.42 6.84
N ARG A 155 -7.38 -3.35 8.17
CA ARG A 155 -8.56 -3.89 8.88
C ARG A 155 -9.87 -3.27 8.43
N PHE A 156 -9.87 -1.94 8.27
CA PHE A 156 -11.05 -1.21 7.82
C PHE A 156 -11.45 -1.64 6.42
N VAL A 157 -10.51 -1.72 5.47
CA VAL A 157 -10.77 -2.13 4.09
C VAL A 157 -11.35 -3.55 4.05
N HIS A 158 -10.75 -4.50 4.77
CA HIS A 158 -11.24 -5.87 4.86
C HIS A 158 -12.68 -5.91 5.42
N ALA A 159 -12.99 -5.14 6.47
CA ALA A 159 -14.35 -5.08 7.02
C ALA A 159 -15.38 -4.39 6.10
N GLN A 160 -14.96 -3.38 5.32
CA GLN A 160 -15.83 -2.66 4.40
C GLN A 160 -16.10 -3.41 3.10
N GLU A 161 -15.20 -4.32 2.68
CA GLU A 161 -15.42 -5.15 1.50
C GLU A 161 -16.66 -6.03 1.67
N HIS A 162 -16.86 -6.61 2.86
CA HIS A 162 -18.09 -7.34 3.18
C HIS A 162 -19.37 -6.48 3.16
N GLN A 163 -19.22 -5.14 3.17
CA GLN A 163 -20.32 -4.18 3.08
C GLN A 163 -20.44 -3.56 1.68
N HIS A 164 -19.58 -3.95 0.73
CA HIS A 164 -19.48 -3.42 -0.63
C HIS A 164 -19.34 -1.89 -0.69
N ASN A 165 -18.67 -1.30 0.30
CA ASN A 165 -18.53 0.15 0.40
C ASN A 165 -17.26 0.66 -0.32
N HIS A 166 -17.30 0.57 -1.65
CA HIS A 166 -16.12 0.83 -2.50
C HIS A 166 -15.62 2.27 -2.44
N ALA A 167 -16.50 3.25 -2.17
CA ALA A 167 -16.11 4.65 -2.06
C ALA A 167 -15.24 4.89 -0.82
N ASP A 168 -15.65 4.34 0.33
CA ASP A 168 -14.92 4.48 1.58
C ASP A 168 -13.59 3.73 1.53
N ILE A 169 -13.54 2.56 0.89
CA ILE A 169 -12.29 1.82 0.66
C ILE A 169 -11.27 2.69 -0.09
N ARG A 170 -11.67 3.30 -1.22
CA ARG A 170 -10.77 4.18 -1.99
C ARG A 170 -10.31 5.38 -1.18
N GLN A 171 -11.23 6.01 -0.43
CA GLN A 171 -10.90 7.17 0.39
C GLN A 171 -9.85 6.84 1.46
N HIS A 172 -9.94 5.66 2.09
CA HIS A 172 -9.00 5.26 3.15
C HIS A 172 -7.66 4.75 2.60
N LEU A 173 -7.64 4.19 1.39
CA LEU A 173 -6.38 3.80 0.73
C LEU A 173 -5.63 4.98 0.11
N ASN A 174 -6.29 6.12 -0.08
CA ASN A 174 -5.63 7.33 -0.59
C ASN A 174 -4.55 7.83 0.38
N GLY A 175 -3.33 7.99 -0.12
CA GLY A 175 -2.18 8.43 0.67
C GLY A 175 -1.48 7.34 1.49
N MET A 176 -1.97 6.09 1.46
CA MET A 176 -1.32 4.98 2.18
C MET A 176 0.05 4.62 1.62
N ASP A 177 0.23 4.75 0.31
CA ASP A 177 1.52 4.54 -0.35
C ASP A 177 2.60 5.52 0.14
N ALA A 178 2.25 6.81 0.26
CA ALA A 178 3.14 7.82 0.83
C ALA A 178 3.48 7.55 2.31
N LEU A 179 2.49 7.16 3.10
CA LEU A 179 2.70 6.75 4.50
C LEU A 179 3.63 5.53 4.57
N PHE A 180 3.42 4.56 3.69
CA PHE A 180 4.21 3.35 3.65
C PHE A 180 5.68 3.63 3.30
N HIS A 181 5.94 4.40 2.24
CA HIS A 181 7.30 4.81 1.91
C HIS A 181 7.98 5.61 3.03
N HIS A 182 7.23 6.43 3.78
CA HIS A 182 7.78 7.09 4.95
C HIS A 182 8.25 6.10 6.03
N ILE A 183 7.45 5.06 6.29
CA ILE A 183 7.82 3.97 7.22
C ILE A 183 9.08 3.25 6.73
N GLU A 184 9.18 2.95 5.44
CA GLU A 184 10.36 2.30 4.85
C GLU A 184 11.64 3.14 4.98
N GLU A 185 11.54 4.45 4.72
CA GLU A 185 12.63 5.39 4.92
C GLU A 185 13.07 5.44 6.39
N ASP A 186 12.12 5.49 7.31
CA ASP A 186 12.38 5.57 8.76
C ASP A 186 13.07 4.31 9.31
N VAL A 187 12.68 3.12 8.83
CA VAL A 187 13.31 1.87 9.27
C VAL A 187 14.67 1.62 8.60
N CYS A 188 15.03 2.41 7.58
CA CYS A 188 16.28 2.26 6.87
C CYS A 188 17.46 2.46 7.83
N GLY A 189 18.28 1.41 7.99
CA GLY A 189 19.42 1.42 8.90
C GLY A 189 19.09 1.05 10.34
N TRP A 190 17.85 0.67 10.66
CA TRP A 190 17.53 0.07 11.94
C TRP A 190 18.30 -1.23 12.15
N SER A 191 18.67 -1.48 13.40
CA SER A 191 19.31 -2.71 13.85
C SER A 191 18.29 -3.59 14.56
N ARG A 192 18.40 -4.91 14.37
CA ARG A 192 17.56 -5.88 15.05
C ARG A 192 18.23 -6.36 16.34
N HIS A 193 17.53 -6.27 17.47
CA HIS A 193 17.87 -7.01 18.69
C HIS A 193 16.95 -8.24 18.74
N HIS A 194 17.52 -9.43 18.54
CA HIS A 194 16.72 -10.65 18.41
C HIS A 194 16.22 -11.11 19.79
N HIS A 195 14.97 -10.77 20.12
CA HIS A 195 14.30 -11.20 21.35
C HIS A 195 13.31 -12.34 21.08
N ILE A 196 12.36 -12.13 20.16
CA ILE A 196 11.33 -13.11 19.83
C ILE A 196 11.25 -13.24 18.31
N PRO A 197 11.37 -14.47 17.75
CA PRO A 197 11.15 -14.67 16.34
C PRO A 197 9.68 -14.41 16.01
N VAL A 198 9.43 -13.45 15.13
CA VAL A 198 8.11 -13.18 14.57
C VAL A 198 8.21 -13.44 13.07
N GLY A 199 7.61 -14.55 12.62
CA GLY A 199 7.76 -15.04 11.24
C GLY A 199 9.20 -15.41 10.86
N THR A 200 9.42 -15.61 9.56
CA THR A 200 10.70 -16.08 8.99
C THR A 200 11.51 -14.97 8.31
N LEU A 201 10.88 -13.82 8.05
CA LEU A 201 11.48 -12.72 7.31
C LEU A 201 12.11 -11.67 8.24
N GLY A 202 13.14 -10.96 7.74
CA GLY A 202 13.61 -9.72 8.35
C GLY A 202 12.69 -8.53 8.00
N ILE A 203 12.85 -7.39 8.68
CA ILE A 203 11.96 -6.23 8.50
C ILE A 203 11.94 -5.71 7.06
N GLU A 204 13.11 -5.63 6.39
CA GLU A 204 13.19 -5.19 4.98
C GLU A 204 12.38 -6.12 4.05
N ALA A 205 12.49 -7.44 4.23
CA ALA A 205 11.75 -8.40 3.42
C ALA A 205 10.24 -8.40 3.71
N LYS A 206 9.84 -8.08 4.94
CA LYS A 206 8.42 -7.89 5.30
C LYS A 206 7.84 -6.66 4.65
N LEU A 207 8.57 -5.54 4.69
CA LEU A 207 8.15 -4.29 4.05
C LEU A 207 7.96 -4.47 2.55
N HIS A 208 8.94 -5.05 1.85
CA HIS A 208 8.78 -5.35 0.43
C HIS A 208 7.54 -6.22 0.10
N ARG A 209 7.21 -7.19 0.97
CA ARG A 209 6.00 -8.02 0.81
C ARG A 209 4.72 -7.21 1.03
N ILE A 210 4.73 -6.32 2.02
CA ILE A 210 3.61 -5.41 2.33
C ILE A 210 3.41 -4.41 1.19
N GLU A 211 4.48 -3.81 0.67
CA GLU A 211 4.48 -2.89 -0.46
C GLU A 211 3.76 -3.52 -1.66
N SER A 212 4.22 -4.70 -2.09
CA SER A 212 3.62 -5.44 -3.19
C SER A 212 2.12 -5.70 -2.94
N THR A 213 1.76 -6.16 -1.74
CA THR A 213 0.35 -6.42 -1.39
C THR A 213 -0.50 -5.15 -1.42
N LEU A 214 0.02 -4.05 -0.87
CA LEU A 214 -0.63 -2.73 -0.86
C LEU A 214 -0.81 -2.21 -2.29
N HIS A 215 0.20 -2.35 -3.15
CA HIS A 215 0.16 -1.91 -4.54
C HIS A 215 -0.88 -2.69 -5.35
N HIS A 216 -0.92 -4.02 -5.20
CA HIS A 216 -1.97 -4.85 -5.80
C HIS A 216 -3.36 -4.45 -5.32
N LEU A 217 -3.53 -4.20 -4.01
CA LEU A 217 -4.80 -3.75 -3.43
C LEU A 217 -5.22 -2.39 -4.02
N MET A 218 -4.30 -1.42 -4.05
CA MET A 218 -4.55 -0.09 -4.61
C MET A 218 -4.93 -0.15 -6.09
N ASN A 219 -4.25 -0.99 -6.89
CA ASN A 219 -4.65 -1.21 -8.27
C ASN A 219 -6.06 -1.80 -8.36
N ASP A 220 -6.37 -2.86 -7.62
CA ASP A 220 -7.68 -3.52 -7.66
C ASP A 220 -8.83 -2.58 -7.25
N VAL A 221 -8.61 -1.68 -6.28
CA VAL A 221 -9.63 -0.68 -5.87
C VAL A 221 -9.66 0.56 -6.77
N GLY A 222 -8.66 0.75 -7.62
CA GLY A 222 -8.53 1.89 -8.51
C GLY A 222 -8.03 3.16 -7.82
N VAL A 223 -7.07 3.03 -6.92
CA VAL A 223 -6.34 4.13 -6.27
C VAL A 223 -4.93 4.23 -6.87
N GLY A 224 -4.54 5.44 -7.27
CA GLY A 224 -3.21 5.70 -7.84
C GLY A 224 -2.11 5.60 -6.79
N GLN A 225 -0.96 5.06 -7.20
CA GLN A 225 0.27 5.02 -6.42
C GLN A 225 1.06 6.32 -6.61
N VAL A 226 1.85 6.68 -5.60
CA VAL A 226 2.84 7.74 -5.72
C VAL A 226 4.03 7.18 -6.48
N PRO A 227 4.59 7.91 -7.46
CA PRO A 227 5.83 7.48 -8.08
C PRO A 227 6.91 7.28 -7.01
N PRO A 228 7.71 6.20 -7.06
CA PRO A 228 8.76 5.98 -6.09
C PRO A 228 9.71 7.19 -6.09
N PRO A 229 10.21 7.62 -4.91
CA PRO A 229 11.13 8.75 -4.84
C PRO A 229 12.37 8.47 -5.68
N ALA A 230 12.83 9.48 -6.43
CA ALA A 230 13.98 9.36 -7.35
C ALA A 230 15.29 8.89 -6.68
N THR A 231 15.34 8.90 -5.34
CA THR A 231 16.44 8.48 -4.48
C THR A 231 16.46 6.98 -4.14
N SER A 232 15.46 6.18 -4.53
CA SER A 232 15.44 4.72 -4.26
C SER A 232 16.41 3.90 -5.10
N LEU A 233 17.14 4.52 -6.04
CA LEU A 233 18.33 3.95 -6.66
C LEU A 233 19.44 3.87 -5.60
N ARG A 234 19.37 2.90 -4.69
CA ARG A 234 20.52 2.48 -3.88
C ARG A 234 21.67 2.23 -4.88
N PRO A 235 22.81 2.93 -4.79
CA PRO A 235 23.94 2.62 -5.64
C PRO A 235 24.30 1.14 -5.44
N PRO A 236 24.70 0.42 -6.50
CA PRO A 236 25.07 -0.99 -6.37
C PRO A 236 26.13 -1.09 -5.27
N ARG A 237 25.88 -1.95 -4.27
CA ARG A 237 26.88 -2.22 -3.22
C ARG A 237 28.19 -2.59 -3.94
N PRO A 238 29.32 -1.93 -3.63
CA PRO A 238 30.61 -2.34 -4.18
C PRO A 238 30.80 -3.82 -3.86
N GLY A 239 30.89 -4.65 -4.90
CA GLY A 239 31.16 -6.07 -4.73
C GLY A 239 32.47 -6.23 -3.98
N PHE A 240 32.44 -6.92 -2.84
CA PHE A 240 33.65 -7.40 -2.19
C PHE A 240 34.30 -8.42 -3.14
N PHE A 241 35.21 -7.97 -4.00
CA PHE A 241 36.17 -8.84 -4.63
C PHE A 241 37.10 -9.36 -3.54
N LEU A 242 36.77 -10.52 -2.99
CA LEU A 242 37.70 -11.37 -2.25
C LEU A 242 38.81 -11.77 -3.23
N GLN A 243 39.90 -11.01 -3.21
CA GLN A 243 41.13 -11.37 -3.87
C GLN A 243 41.81 -12.44 -3.00
N ILE A 244 41.50 -13.71 -3.28
CA ILE A 244 42.25 -14.85 -2.74
C ILE A 244 43.65 -14.76 -3.35
N ARG A 245 44.66 -14.63 -2.49
CA ARG A 245 46.07 -14.88 -2.84
C ARG A 245 46.43 -16.30 -2.44
#